data_AF-A0A8J6UIQ4-F1
#
_entry.id   AF-A0A8J6UIQ4-F1
#
_cell.length_a   1.000
_cell.length_b   1.000
_cell.length_c   1.000
_cell.angle_alpha   90.00
_cell.angle_beta   90.00
_cell.angle_gamma   90.00
#
_symmetry.space_group_name_H-M   'P 1'
#
loop_
_entity.id
_entity.type
_entity.pdbx_description
1 polymer ?
#
loop_
_entity_poly.entity_id
_entity_poly.type
_entity_poly.pdbx_seq_one_letter_code
_entity_poly.pdbx_strand_id
1 'polypeptide(L)'
;MSLLIRYHRSRLDRRSVAQLFTPFKGSLEQVTVLEARGNRPLQMTFEDQLKILTHYHLEEHSSGRHLLQVLTQEDFAATHIAPPGGIQKSAFFEAINSRGLEQMIHVYQDLQKQATAFSRG
;
A
#
# COMPACT_ATOMS: atom_id res chain seq x y z
N MET A 1 10.53 -16.40 -34.18
CA MET A 1 11.52 -15.49 -33.58
C MET A 1 10.79 -14.21 -33.18
N SER A 2 10.70 -13.74 -31.94
CA SER A 2 11.67 -13.67 -30.82
C SER A 2 10.99 -14.06 -29.50
N LEU A 3 11.51 -15.06 -28.78
CA LEU A 3 12.44 -14.94 -27.64
C LEU A 3 11.88 -14.19 -26.43
N LEU A 4 11.34 -14.97 -25.48
CA LEU A 4 11.60 -14.85 -24.05
C LEU A 4 11.40 -13.46 -23.42
N ILE A 5 10.16 -13.00 -23.28
CA ILE A 5 9.83 -12.21 -22.09
C ILE A 5 9.69 -13.22 -20.96
N ARG A 6 10.80 -13.47 -20.26
CA ARG A 6 10.74 -14.11 -18.94
C ARG A 6 9.92 -13.18 -18.07
N TYR A 7 8.65 -13.51 -17.86
CA TYR A 7 7.84 -12.92 -16.79
C TYR A 7 8.50 -13.39 -15.48
N HIS A 8 9.54 -12.69 -15.03
CA HIS A 8 9.90 -12.74 -13.62
C HIS A 8 8.78 -12.02 -12.91
N ARG A 9 7.66 -12.71 -12.67
CA ARG A 9 6.72 -12.32 -11.63
C ARG A 9 7.45 -12.58 -10.31
N SER A 10 8.26 -11.63 -9.89
CA SER A 10 8.79 -11.64 -8.53
C SER A 10 7.58 -11.40 -7.63
N ARG A 11 6.95 -12.49 -7.17
CA ARG A 11 5.93 -12.39 -6.12
C ARG A 11 6.56 -11.63 -4.97
N LEU A 12 5.91 -10.57 -4.54
CA LEU A 12 6.35 -9.83 -3.36
C LEU A 12 6.53 -10.79 -2.19
N ASP A 13 7.72 -10.80 -1.61
CA ASP A 13 7.99 -11.49 -0.36
C ASP A 13 8.12 -10.48 0.79
N ARG A 14 8.11 -10.98 2.02
CA ARG A 14 8.11 -10.16 3.23
C ARG A 14 9.31 -9.23 3.33
N ARG A 15 10.50 -9.68 2.91
CA ARG A 15 11.74 -8.89 2.96
C ARG A 15 11.69 -7.80 1.91
N SER A 16 11.26 -8.13 0.70
CA SER A 16 11.10 -7.16 -0.39
C SER A 16 10.12 -6.04 -0.02
N VAL A 17 8.97 -6.38 0.59
CA VAL A 17 8.02 -5.38 1.11
C VAL A 17 8.66 -4.55 2.23
N ALA A 18 9.32 -5.18 3.20
CA ALA A 18 9.95 -4.43 4.29
C ALA A 18 11.03 -3.45 3.80
N GLN A 19 11.82 -3.84 2.80
CA GLN A 19 12.84 -2.99 2.18
C GLN A 19 12.18 -1.83 1.43
N LEU A 20 11.16 -2.11 0.63
CA LEU A 20 10.41 -1.09 -0.12
C LEU A 20 9.82 -0.02 0.81
N PHE A 21 9.32 -0.42 1.98
CA PHE A 21 8.72 0.49 2.96
C PHE A 21 9.73 1.14 3.93
N THR A 22 11.01 0.77 3.87
CA THR A 22 12.03 1.33 4.78
C THR A 22 12.17 2.86 4.69
N PRO A 23 12.22 3.48 3.49
CA PRO A 23 12.29 4.95 3.38
C PRO A 23 11.06 5.66 3.96
N PHE A 24 9.92 4.96 4.00
CA PHE A 24 8.65 5.54 4.43
C PHE A 24 8.52 5.62 5.96
N LYS A 25 9.31 4.86 6.73
CA LYS A 25 9.13 4.72 8.19
C LYS A 25 9.06 6.06 8.92
N GLY A 26 10.05 6.94 8.68
CA GLY A 26 10.09 8.25 9.34
C GLY A 26 8.90 9.16 8.97
N SER A 27 8.43 9.08 7.73
CA SER A 27 7.27 9.86 7.27
C SER A 27 5.95 9.28 7.76
N LEU A 28 5.83 7.95 7.85
CA LEU A 28 4.63 7.27 8.35
C LEU A 28 4.42 7.49 9.86
N GLU A 29 5.49 7.71 10.63
CA GLU A 29 5.39 8.09 12.05
C GLU A 29 4.83 9.51 12.26
N GLN A 30 4.99 10.40 11.27
CA GLN A 30 4.61 11.81 11.35
C GLN A 30 3.30 12.11 10.62
N VAL A 31 2.80 11.18 9.82
CA VAL A 31 1.62 11.38 9.00
C VAL A 31 0.36 11.50 9.87
N THR A 32 -0.54 12.40 9.51
CA THR A 32 -1.84 12.52 10.18
C THR A 32 -2.64 11.23 9.98
N VAL A 33 -3.33 10.80 11.05
CA VAL A 33 -4.17 9.59 11.00
C VAL A 33 -5.30 9.80 10.00
N LEU A 34 -5.72 8.74 9.33
CA LEU A 34 -6.92 8.79 8.48
C LEU A 34 -8.12 9.21 9.32
N GLU A 35 -8.96 10.08 8.78
CA GLU A 35 -10.20 10.47 9.42
C GLU A 35 -11.38 9.63 8.90
N ALA A 36 -12.26 9.22 9.83
CA ALA A 36 -13.51 8.58 9.47
C ALA A 36 -14.48 9.65 8.94
N ARG A 37 -14.89 9.55 7.68
CA ARG A 37 -15.85 10.49 7.06
C ARG A 37 -17.33 10.11 7.26
N GLY A 38 -17.61 9.10 8.09
CA GLY A 38 -18.97 8.63 8.40
C GLY A 38 -19.02 7.87 9.73
N ASN A 39 -20.20 7.34 10.07
CA ASN A 39 -20.46 6.71 11.39
C ASN A 39 -19.79 5.35 11.62
N ARG A 40 -18.94 4.88 10.68
CA ARG A 40 -18.27 3.58 10.79
C ARG A 40 -16.81 3.78 11.22
N PRO A 41 -16.29 2.94 12.12
CA PRO A 41 -14.89 2.97 12.49
C PRO A 41 -13.98 2.68 11.29
N LEU A 42 -12.77 3.24 11.32
CA LEU A 42 -11.73 2.94 10.34
C LEU A 42 -11.34 1.45 10.44
N GLN A 43 -11.34 0.76 9.31
CA GLN A 43 -10.90 -0.64 9.22
C GLN A 43 -9.43 -0.77 8.77
N MET A 44 -8.76 0.35 8.48
CA MET A 44 -7.36 0.35 8.04
C MET A 44 -6.68 1.66 8.45
N THR A 45 -5.36 1.60 8.64
CA THR A 45 -4.49 2.77 8.74
C THR A 45 -4.09 3.28 7.36
N PHE A 46 -3.42 4.43 7.30
CA PHE A 46 -2.81 4.90 6.05
C PHE A 46 -1.70 3.96 5.57
N GLU A 47 -0.91 3.37 6.48
CA GLU A 47 0.13 2.41 6.12
C GLU A 47 -0.46 1.17 5.44
N ASP A 48 -1.58 0.66 5.96
CA ASP A 48 -2.30 -0.45 5.33
C ASP A 48 -2.80 -0.07 3.94
N GLN A 49 -3.39 1.13 3.79
CA GLN A 49 -3.84 1.66 2.50
C GLN A 49 -2.69 1.70 1.48
N LEU A 50 -1.52 2.21 1.91
CA LEU A 50 -0.34 2.32 1.07
C LEU A 50 0.18 0.93 0.66
N LYS A 51 0.29 -0.03 1.59
CA LYS A 51 0.65 -1.42 1.30
C LYS A 51 -0.27 -2.07 0.27
N ILE A 52 -1.57 -1.87 0.43
CA ILE A 52 -2.59 -2.44 -0.46
C ILE A 52 -2.45 -1.86 -1.87
N LEU A 53 -2.26 -0.55 -2.01
CA LEU A 53 -2.08 0.09 -3.32
C LEU A 53 -0.75 -0.30 -3.97
N THR A 54 0.33 -0.33 -3.19
CA THR A 54 1.64 -0.81 -3.67
C THR A 54 1.54 -2.26 -4.17
N HIS A 55 0.90 -3.15 -3.40
CA HIS A 55 0.68 -4.53 -3.81
C HIS A 55 -0.22 -4.63 -5.06
N TYR A 56 -1.28 -3.82 -5.13
CA TYR A 56 -2.14 -3.74 -6.32
C TYR A 56 -1.35 -3.50 -7.60
N HIS A 57 -0.45 -2.50 -7.57
CA HIS A 57 0.33 -2.09 -8.72
C HIS A 57 1.50 -3.03 -9.04
N LEU A 58 2.19 -3.57 -8.04
CA LEU A 58 3.35 -4.45 -8.26
C LEU A 58 2.95 -5.86 -8.72
N GLU A 59 1.81 -6.38 -8.28
CA GLU A 59 1.29 -7.68 -8.72
C GLU A 59 0.37 -7.59 -9.93
N GLU A 60 0.21 -6.40 -10.52
CA GLU A 60 -0.58 -6.13 -11.72
C GLU A 60 -2.03 -6.64 -11.62
N HIS A 61 -2.65 -6.40 -10.46
CA HIS A 61 -4.03 -6.83 -10.23
C HIS A 61 -4.98 -6.15 -11.21
N SER A 62 -5.87 -6.95 -11.82
CA SER A 62 -6.77 -6.49 -12.89
C SER A 62 -7.96 -5.67 -12.40
N SER A 63 -8.33 -5.79 -11.12
CA SER A 63 -9.44 -5.05 -10.52
C SER A 63 -9.37 -5.02 -9.00
N GLY A 64 -10.03 -4.03 -8.38
CA GLY A 64 -10.16 -3.97 -6.92
C GLY A 64 -10.94 -5.16 -6.32
N ARG A 65 -11.84 -5.80 -7.09
CA ARG A 65 -12.53 -7.02 -6.63
C ARG A 65 -11.58 -8.22 -6.57
N HIS A 66 -10.71 -8.36 -7.57
CA HIS A 66 -9.67 -9.38 -7.57
C HIS A 66 -8.70 -9.16 -6.41
N LEU A 67 -8.28 -7.92 -6.18
CA LEU A 67 -7.43 -7.56 -5.04
C LEU A 67 -8.07 -7.95 -3.70
N LEU A 68 -9.37 -7.65 -3.50
CA LEU A 68 -10.08 -8.03 -2.27
C LEU A 68 -10.11 -9.55 -2.03
N GLN A 69 -10.24 -10.34 -3.09
CA GLN A 69 -10.16 -11.79 -2.99
C GLN A 69 -8.76 -12.23 -2.57
N VAL A 70 -7.72 -11.64 -3.16
CA VAL A 70 -6.32 -11.95 -2.83
C VAL A 70 -5.99 -11.59 -1.38
N LEU A 71 -6.38 -10.39 -0.92
CA LEU A 71 -6.21 -9.95 0.47
C LEU A 71 -6.90 -10.85 1.50
N THR A 72 -7.86 -11.68 1.08
CA THR A 72 -8.60 -12.58 1.98
C THR A 72 -8.20 -14.05 1.86
N GLN A 73 -7.73 -14.49 0.69
CA GLN A 73 -7.52 -15.91 0.39
C GLN A 73 -6.04 -16.30 0.23
N GLU A 74 -5.15 -15.35 -0.02
CA GLU A 74 -3.72 -15.65 -0.19
C GLU A 74 -2.96 -15.40 1.11
N ASP A 75 -2.29 -16.43 1.64
CA ASP A 75 -1.57 -16.40 2.91
C ASP A 75 -0.66 -15.18 3.06
N PHE A 76 0.11 -14.84 2.02
CA PHE A 76 1.01 -13.70 2.04
C PHE A 76 0.25 -12.37 2.16
N ALA A 77 -0.74 -12.15 1.29
CA ALA A 77 -1.49 -10.91 1.24
C ALA A 77 -2.34 -10.72 2.50
N ALA A 78 -2.99 -11.79 2.98
CA ALA A 78 -3.79 -11.78 4.20
C ALA A 78 -2.95 -11.50 5.46
N THR A 79 -1.67 -11.94 5.48
CA THR A 79 -0.80 -11.79 6.67
C THR A 79 0.03 -10.50 6.65
N HIS A 80 0.39 -10.00 5.48
CA HIS A 80 1.39 -8.92 5.35
C HIS A 80 0.90 -7.66 4.64
N ILE A 81 -0.24 -7.72 3.95
CA ILE A 81 -0.77 -6.60 3.16
C ILE A 81 -2.12 -6.13 3.68
N ALA A 82 -3.02 -7.08 4.03
CA ALA A 82 -4.34 -6.76 4.54
C ALA A 82 -4.27 -6.12 5.94
N PRO A 83 -5.23 -5.24 6.29
CA PRO A 83 -5.32 -4.72 7.65
C PRO A 83 -5.60 -5.83 8.66
N PRO A 84 -5.23 -5.65 9.95
CA PRO A 84 -5.60 -6.59 11.00
C PRO A 84 -7.12 -6.82 11.05
N GLY A 85 -7.55 -8.09 10.98
CA GLY A 85 -8.97 -8.45 10.91
C GLY A 85 -9.59 -8.39 9.50
N GLY A 86 -8.80 -8.08 8.48
CA GLY A 86 -9.22 -7.97 7.10
C GLY A 86 -9.97 -6.68 6.79
N ILE A 87 -10.55 -6.60 5.59
CA ILE A 87 -11.32 -5.43 5.17
C ILE A 87 -12.59 -5.79 4.42
N GLN A 88 -13.68 -5.12 4.78
CA GLN A 88 -14.95 -5.25 4.09
C GLN A 88 -14.93 -4.51 2.75
N LYS A 89 -15.60 -5.09 1.74
CA LYS A 89 -15.64 -4.55 0.37
C LYS A 89 -16.06 -3.08 0.30
N SER A 90 -17.10 -2.69 1.04
CA SER A 90 -17.58 -1.31 1.06
C SER A 90 -16.56 -0.35 1.70
N ALA A 91 -15.98 -0.74 2.83
CA ALA A 91 -14.94 0.02 3.51
C ALA A 91 -13.69 0.18 2.63
N PHE A 92 -13.30 -0.86 1.91
CA PHE A 92 -12.18 -0.83 0.97
C PHE A 92 -12.40 0.22 -0.13
N PHE A 93 -13.50 0.14 -0.87
CA PHE A 93 -13.74 1.08 -1.97
C PHE A 93 -13.95 2.51 -1.49
N GLU A 94 -14.53 2.69 -0.31
CA GLU A 94 -14.66 4.02 0.28
C GLU A 94 -13.27 4.59 0.64
N ALA A 95 -12.44 3.82 1.34
CA ALA A 95 -11.10 4.24 1.76
C ALA A 95 -10.23 4.61 0.55
N ILE A 96 -10.19 3.75 -0.46
CA ILE A 96 -9.37 3.95 -1.66
C ILE A 96 -9.79 5.18 -2.47
N ASN A 97 -11.09 5.46 -2.58
CA ASN A 97 -11.59 6.55 -3.44
C ASN A 97 -11.68 7.92 -2.75
N SER A 98 -11.77 7.95 -1.41
CA SER A 98 -12.12 9.18 -0.69
C SER A 98 -11.14 9.58 0.41
N ARG A 99 -10.16 8.72 0.73
CA ARG A 99 -9.26 8.89 1.89
C ARG A 99 -7.80 8.72 1.47
N GLY A 100 -6.88 9.28 2.26
CA GLY A 100 -5.44 9.05 2.09
C GLY A 100 -4.72 10.01 1.15
N LEU A 101 -5.42 10.84 0.36
CA LEU A 101 -4.77 11.76 -0.59
C LEU A 101 -3.83 12.76 0.12
N GLU A 102 -4.29 13.36 1.22
CA GLU A 102 -3.49 14.30 2.00
C GLU A 102 -2.25 13.61 2.60
N GLN A 103 -2.44 12.41 3.13
CA GLN A 103 -1.36 11.58 3.67
C GLN A 103 -0.35 11.19 2.58
N MET A 104 -0.80 10.85 1.37
CA MET A 104 0.07 10.58 0.23
C MET A 104 0.91 11.80 -0.16
N ILE A 105 0.31 12.99 -0.20
CA ILE A 105 1.01 14.23 -0.51
C ILE A 105 2.09 14.50 0.55
N HIS A 106 1.75 14.37 1.83
CA HIS A 106 2.68 14.55 2.93
C HIS A 106 3.88 13.58 2.83
N VAL A 107 3.60 12.28 2.70
CA VAL A 107 4.65 11.27 2.57
C VAL A 107 5.53 11.51 1.34
N TYR A 108 4.92 11.85 0.19
CA TYR A 108 5.67 12.16 -1.02
C TYR A 108 6.63 13.35 -0.81
N GLN A 109 6.15 14.45 -0.21
CA GLN A 109 6.96 15.64 0.04
C GLN A 109 8.14 15.33 0.96
N ASP A 110 7.93 14.53 2.00
CA ASP A 110 9.01 14.18 2.92
C ASP A 110 10.03 13.25 2.31
N LEU A 111 9.60 12.24 1.56
CA LEU A 111 10.52 11.37 0.81
C LEU A 111 11.32 12.15 -0.22
N GLN A 112 10.70 13.11 -0.91
CA GLN A 112 11.38 13.98 -1.87
C GLN A 112 12.47 14.83 -1.18
N LYS A 113 12.18 15.42 -0.01
CA LYS A 113 13.17 16.16 0.79
C LYS A 113 14.35 15.26 1.20
N GLN A 114 14.06 14.05 1.69
CA GLN A 114 15.10 13.10 2.09
C GLN A 114 15.99 12.70 0.90
N ALA A 115 15.40 12.36 -0.24
CA ALA A 115 16.14 11.98 -1.45
C ALA A 115 17.00 13.13 -1.98
N THR A 116 16.49 14.36 -1.99
CA THR A 116 17.23 15.53 -2.49
C THR A 116 18.32 16.01 -1.53
N ALA A 117 18.16 15.79 -0.21
CA ALA A 117 19.22 16.03 0.77
C ALA A 117 20.37 15.01 0.61
N PHE A 118 20.05 13.74 0.35
CA PHE A 118 21.04 12.69 0.11
C PHE A 118 21.90 12.96 -1.14
N SER A 119 21.30 13.46 -2.22
CA SER A 119 22.02 13.78 -3.47
C SER A 119 22.94 15.00 -3.41
N ARG A 120 22.97 15.73 -2.29
CA ARG A 120 23.81 16.92 -2.08
C ARG A 120 24.97 16.67 -1.10
N GLY A 121 25.11 15.44 -0.59
CA GLY A 121 26.17 15.02 0.32
C GLY A 121 27.28 14.23 -0.37
#